data_AF-A0A0F9RRL6-F1
#
_entry.id   AF-A0A0F9RRL6-F1
#
_cell.length_a   1.000
_cell.length_b   1.000
_cell.length_c   1.000
_cell.angle_alpha   90.00
_cell.angle_beta   90.00
_cell.angle_gamma   90.00
#
_symmetry.space_group_name_H-M   'P 1'
#
loop_
_entity.id
_entity.type
_entity.pdbx_description
1 polymer ?
#
loop_
_entity_poly.entity_id
_entity_poly.type
_entity_poly.pdbx_seq_one_letter_code
_entity_poly.pdbx_strand_id
1 'polypeptide(L)' 'MESKQNLKRIELIKNISISNYEFLREILGRLNKIFEGQRAVMYSDIINLIVKEGKIGEKYNEIMLWCNYKIRQGKTFVEV' A
#
# COMPACT_ATOMS: atom_id res chain seq x y z
N MET A 1 -26.81 2.08 -12.18
CA MET A 1 -25.83 0.98 -12.23
C MET A 1 -24.40 1.42 -11.86
N GLU A 2 -23.99 2.65 -12.19
CA GLU A 2 -22.66 3.21 -11.84
C GLU A 2 -22.38 3.35 -10.33
N SER A 3 -23.41 3.59 -9.51
CA SER A 3 -23.25 3.80 -8.06
C SER A 3 -22.69 2.59 -7.32
N LYS A 4 -23.09 1.36 -7.70
CA LYS A 4 -22.61 0.12 -7.07
C LYS A 4 -21.16 -0.20 -7.41
N GLN A 5 -20.70 0.13 -8.62
CA GLN A 5 -19.29 -0.08 -9.00
C GLN A 5 -18.36 0.91 -8.29
N ASN A 6 -18.79 2.16 -8.11
CA ASN A 6 -18.02 3.15 -7.36
C ASN A 6 -17.89 2.80 -5.88
N LEU A 7 -18.96 2.30 -5.25
CA LEU A 7 -18.92 1.84 -3.86
C LEU A 7 -17.93 0.67 -3.67
N LYS A 8 -17.94 -0.31 -4.57
CA LYS A 8 -16.97 -1.42 -4.54
C LYS A 8 -15.53 -0.95 -4.70
N ARG A 9 -15.25 0.01 -5.58
CA ARG A 9 -13.92 0.61 -5.74
C ARG A 9 -13.46 1.34 -4.47
N ILE A 10 -14.36 2.06 -3.80
CA ILE A 10 -14.04 2.75 -2.55
C ILE A 10 -13.73 1.74 -1.44
N GLU A 11 -14.50 0.65 -1.33
CA GLU A 11 -14.19 -0.41 -0.36
C GLU A 11 -12.83 -1.06 -0.60
N LEU A 12 -12.45 -1.29 -1.87
CA LEU A 12 -11.13 -1.79 -2.25
C LEU A 12 -9.99 -0.82 -1.91
N ILE A 13 -10.25 0.49 -1.90
CA ILE A 13 -9.24 1.48 -1.49
C ILE A 13 -9.11 1.54 0.04
N LYS A 14 -10.20 1.30 0.78
CA LYS A 14 -10.20 1.32 2.25
C LYS A 14 -9.43 0.14 2.84
N ASN A 15 -9.58 -1.02 2.22
CA ASN A 15 -9.01 -2.30 2.66
C ASN A 15 -8.19 -2.92 1.55
N ILE A 16 -6.95 -3.29 1.87
CA ILE A 16 -6.15 -4.06 0.92
C ILE A 16 -6.79 -5.44 0.73
N SER A 17 -6.90 -5.91 -0.52
CA SER A 17 -7.42 -7.25 -0.80
C SER A 17 -6.46 -8.32 -0.24
N ILE A 18 -7.00 -9.51 0.06
CA ILE A 18 -6.20 -10.65 0.56
C ILE A 18 -5.06 -10.99 -0.41
N SER A 19 -5.33 -10.98 -1.72
CA SER A 19 -4.33 -11.23 -2.76
C SER A 19 -3.21 -10.19 -2.83
N ASN A 20 -3.47 -8.97 -2.36
CA ASN A 20 -2.47 -7.91 -2.24
C ASN A 20 -1.76 -7.91 -0.88
N TYR A 21 -2.27 -8.65 0.11
CA TYR A 21 -1.67 -8.73 1.45
C TYR A 21 -0.37 -9.53 1.44
N GLU A 22 -0.30 -10.64 0.69
CA GLU A 22 0.95 -11.38 0.48
C GLU A 22 1.99 -10.48 -0.19
N PHE A 23 1.57 -9.76 -1.23
CA PHE A 23 2.43 -8.85 -1.95
C PHE A 23 2.92 -7.67 -1.09
N LEU A 24 2.04 -7.12 -0.24
CA LEU A 24 2.41 -6.11 0.75
C LEU A 24 3.44 -6.68 1.74
N ARG A 25 3.29 -7.92 2.21
CA ARG A 25 4.27 -8.56 3.11
C ARG A 25 5.65 -8.68 2.47
N GLU A 26 5.73 -9.00 1.17
CA GLU A 26 7.00 -9.02 0.45
C GLU A 26 7.67 -7.63 0.43
N ILE A 27 6.91 -6.58 0.12
CA ILE A 27 7.38 -5.19 0.14
C ILE A 27 7.88 -4.81 1.54
N LEU A 28 7.09 -5.11 2.57
CA LEU A 28 7.44 -4.83 3.96
C LEU A 28 8.70 -5.60 4.40
N GLY A 29 8.86 -6.85 3.98
CA GLY A 29 10.07 -7.63 4.24
C GLY A 29 11.31 -6.99 3.64
N ARG A 30 11.20 -6.38 2.45
CA ARG A 30 12.30 -5.67 1.79
C ARG A 30 12.62 -4.36 2.51
N LEU A 31 11.61 -3.59 2.89
CA LEU A 31 11.80 -2.36 3.68
C LEU A 31 12.43 -2.65 5.04
N ASN A 32 11.98 -3.69 5.73
CA ASN A 32 12.55 -4.09 7.02
C ASN A 32 14.01 -4.52 6.89
N LYS A 33 14.41 -5.16 5.79
CA LYS A 33 15.82 -5.44 5.51
C LYS A 33 16.63 -4.17 5.25
N ILE A 34 16.05 -3.17 4.57
CA ILE A 34 16.71 -1.88 4.31
C ILE A 34 16.88 -1.08 5.60
N PHE A 35 15.90 -1.09 6.50
CA PHE A 35 15.94 -0.34 7.75
C PHE A 35 16.56 -1.13 8.92
N GLU A 36 16.82 -2.42 8.74
CA GLU A 36 17.30 -3.34 9.78
C GLU A 36 16.45 -3.30 11.07
N GLY A 37 15.15 -3.02 10.94
CA GLY A 37 14.23 -2.89 12.07
C GLY A 37 14.44 -1.65 12.95
N GLN A 38 15.31 -0.72 12.58
CA GLN A 38 15.60 0.49 13.38
C GLN A 38 14.41 1.44 13.51
N ARG A 39 13.44 1.35 12.59
CA ARG A 39 12.21 2.15 12.62
C ARG A 39 11.03 1.41 12.02
N ALA A 40 9.84 1.83 12.42
CA ALA A 40 8.59 1.40 11.79
C ALA A 40 8.52 1.85 10.32
N VAL A 41 7.86 1.03 9.51
CA VAL A 41 7.61 1.34 8.09
C VAL A 41 6.47 2.35 7.97
N MET A 42 6.68 3.38 7.17
CA MET A 42 5.67 4.38 6.82
C MET A 42 5.01 4.04 5.48
N TYR A 43 3.78 4.49 5.28
CA TYR A 43 3.09 4.35 4.00
C TYR A 43 3.87 5.02 2.84
N SER A 44 4.57 6.12 3.12
CA SER A 44 5.44 6.80 2.15
C SER A 44 6.65 5.95 1.74
N ASP A 45 7.17 5.10 2.64
CA ASP A 45 8.30 4.23 2.31
C ASP A 45 7.93 3.19 1.25
N ILE A 46 6.71 2.64 1.34
CA ILE A 46 6.16 1.72 0.36
C ILE A 46 6.07 2.40 -1.01
N ILE A 47 5.46 3.58 -1.05
CA ILE A 47 5.32 4.35 -2.30
C ILE A 47 6.71 4.65 -2.89
N ASN A 48 7.64 5.13 -2.06
CA ASN A 48 8.98 5.48 -2.49
C ASN A 48 9.75 4.25 -3.02
N LEU A 49 9.60 3.08 -2.40
CA LEU A 49 10.23 1.85 -2.86
C LEU A 49 9.69 1.43 -4.24
N ILE A 50 8.36 1.42 -4.40
CA ILE A 50 7.70 1.07 -5.67
C ILE A 50 8.16 1.99 -6.80
N VAL A 51 8.19 3.31 -6.54
CA VAL A 51 8.63 4.31 -7.52
C VAL A 51 10.12 4.16 -7.84
N LYS A 52 10.98 4.01 -6.82
CA LYS A 52 12.43 3.86 -7.00
C LYS A 52 12.80 2.64 -7.85
N GLU A 53 12.01 1.57 -7.75
CA GLU A 53 12.24 0.35 -8.52
C GLU A 53 11.62 0.37 -9.92
N GLY A 54 10.95 1.47 -10.30
CA GLY A 54 10.26 1.59 -11.57
C GLY A 54 9.22 0.50 -11.77
N LYS A 55 8.58 0.02 -10.70
CA LYS A 55 7.59 -1.05 -10.80
C LYS A 55 6.27 -0.49 -11.31
N ILE A 56 5.77 -1.10 -12.38
CA ILE A 56 4.54 -0.71 -13.05
C ILE A 56 3.62 -1.93 -13.08
N GLY A 57 2.36 -1.77 -12.69
CA GLY A 57 1.37 -2.84 -12.73
C GLY A 57 0.17 -2.57 -11.82
N GLU A 58 -0.95 -3.24 -12.08
CA GLU A 58 -2.22 -3.04 -11.37
C GLU A 58 -2.05 -3.22 -9.86
N LYS A 59 -1.40 -4.30 -9.41
CA LYS A 59 -1.13 -4.55 -7.98
C LYS A 59 -0.32 -3.45 -7.31
N TYR A 60 0.71 -2.92 -7.98
CA TYR A 60 1.50 -1.81 -7.46
C TYR A 60 0.68 -0.54 -7.33
N ASN A 61 -0.15 -0.25 -8.34
CA ASN A 61 -1.05 0.90 -8.34
C ASN A 61 -2.07 0.80 -7.21
N GLU A 62 -2.67 -0.37 -6.98
CA GLU A 62 -3.61 -0.61 -5.89
C GLU A 62 -2.96 -0.40 -4.51
N ILE A 63 -1.75 -0.91 -4.30
CA ILE A 63 -1.00 -0.67 -3.05
C ILE A 63 -0.69 0.81 -2.86
N MET A 64 -0.22 1.51 -3.91
CA MET A 64 0.06 2.94 -3.81
C MET A 64 -1.20 3.75 -3.54
N LEU A 65 -2.34 3.40 -4.16
CA LEU A 65 -3.64 4.04 -3.90
C LEU A 65 -4.08 3.82 -2.46
N TRP A 66 -3.95 2.60 -1.95
CA TRP A 66 -4.24 2.28 -0.54
C TRP A 66 -3.34 3.05 0.42
N CYS A 67 -2.03 3.11 0.17
CA CYS A 67 -1.09 3.89 0.98
C CYS A 67 -1.47 5.38 1.00
N ASN A 68 -1.74 5.96 -0.17
CA ASN A 68 -2.18 7.35 -0.29
C ASN A 68 -3.50 7.60 0.44
N TYR A 69 -4.44 6.66 0.39
CA TYR A 69 -5.68 6.76 1.15
C TYR A 69 -5.41 6.81 2.66
N LYS A 70 -4.55 5.92 3.20
CA LYS A 70 -4.20 5.91 4.62
C LYS A 70 -3.51 7.21 5.05
N ILE A 71 -2.58 7.72 4.23
CA ILE A 71 -1.93 9.03 4.46
C ILE A 71 -2.96 10.17 4.51
N ARG A 72 -3.92 10.20 3.59
CA ARG A 72 -5.00 11.20 3.59
C ARG A 72 -5.92 11.12 4.81
N GLN A 73 -5.99 9.98 5.48
CA GLN A 73 -6.69 9.82 6.77
C GLN A 73 -5.83 10.22 7.98
N GLY A 74 -4.63 10.76 7.76
CA GLY A 74 -3.70 11.15 8.81
C GLY A 74 -2.88 9.98 9.38
N LYS A 75 -2.93 8.79 8.76
CA LYS A 75 -2.11 7.65 9.20
C LYS A 75 -0.71 7.72 8.59
N THR A 76 0.32 7.60 9.43
CA THR A 76 1.72 7.67 9.01
C THR A 76 2.34 6.29 8.85
N PHE A 77 2.15 5.42 9.85
CA PHE A 77 2.79 4.12 9.94
C PHE A 77 1.87 3.00 9.44
N VAL A 78 2.47 1.98 8.85
CA VAL A 78 1.71 0.82 8.33
C VAL A 78 1.26 -0.05 9.50
N GLU A 79 -0.05 -0.13 9.71
CA GLU A 79 -0.71 -1.05 10.63
C GLU A 79 -1.11 -2.31 9.84
N VAL A 80 -0.48 -3.46 10.12
CA VAL A 80 -0.63 -4.73 9.37
C VAL A 80 -1.16 -5.86 10.23
#